data_AF-A0A1R3GWY6-F1
#
_entry.id   AF-A0A1R3GWY6-F1
#
_cell.length_a   1.000
_cell.length_b   1.000
_cell.length_c   1.000
_cell.angle_alpha   90.00
_cell.angle_beta   90.00
_cell.angle_gamma   90.00
#
_symmetry.space_group_name_H-M   'P 1'
#
loop_
_entity.id
_entity.type
_entity.pdbx_description
1 polymer ?
#
loop_
_entity_poly.entity_id
_entity_poly.type
_entity_poly.pdbx_seq_one_letter_code
_entity_poly.pdbx_strand_id
1 'polypeptide(L)'
;METTYEDFEPLCKWQREQNSDTLEVHLPGFKRQQLKVQLSSTGMLTITGERQLDEAKGKKSRFRKEFPVSKEYQPNQIRAKFSGGILYLVMPKEVSTVSAAGENVTSSGTFLSSIKNVNKKIALEILIAISLAVAIGVYVKKNCQCSNNLWN
;
A
#
# COMPACT_ATOMS: atom_id res chain seq x y z
N MET A 1 15.38 -35.92 -20.52
CA MET A 1 15.81 -35.66 -19.13
C MET A 1 14.57 -35.54 -18.28
N GLU A 2 14.44 -36.39 -17.27
CA GLU A 2 13.30 -36.36 -16.33
C GLU A 2 13.52 -35.24 -15.31
N THR A 3 12.53 -34.36 -15.10
CA THR A 3 12.61 -33.28 -14.11
C THR A 3 12.02 -33.77 -12.80
N THR A 4 12.80 -33.72 -11.72
CA THR A 4 12.33 -34.11 -10.37
C THR A 4 12.07 -32.87 -9.53
N TYR A 5 10.98 -32.91 -8.74
CA TYR A 5 10.58 -31.81 -7.87
C TYR A 5 10.79 -32.19 -6.41
N GLU A 6 11.37 -31.27 -5.66
CA GLU A 6 11.48 -31.29 -4.20
C GLU A 6 10.56 -30.21 -3.63
N ASP A 7 9.64 -30.61 -2.76
CA ASP A 7 8.74 -29.66 -2.10
C ASP A 7 9.47 -28.99 -0.92
N PHE A 8 9.46 -27.66 -0.93
CA PHE A 8 10.00 -26.81 0.11
C PHE A 8 8.86 -26.26 0.96
N GLU A 9 8.98 -26.39 2.27
CA GLU A 9 7.98 -25.93 3.23
C GLU A 9 8.48 -24.63 3.91
N PRO A 10 7.99 -23.45 3.51
CA PRO A 10 8.45 -22.19 4.07
C PRO A 10 7.95 -21.94 5.49
N LEU A 11 8.82 -21.43 6.35
CA LEU A 11 8.41 -20.89 7.65
C LEU A 11 7.58 -19.62 7.44
N CYS A 12 6.43 -19.56 8.09
CA CYS A 12 5.50 -18.43 8.02
C CYS A 12 5.30 -17.84 9.42
N LYS A 13 5.43 -16.53 9.56
CA LYS A 13 5.28 -15.82 10.84
C LYS A 13 4.34 -14.64 10.66
N TRP A 14 3.38 -14.51 11.57
CA TRP A 14 2.45 -13.40 11.60
C TRP A 14 2.92 -12.34 12.60
N GLN A 15 2.91 -11.08 12.20
CA GLN A 15 3.07 -9.92 13.06
C GLN A 15 1.75 -9.15 13.03
N ARG A 16 1.09 -9.05 14.18
CA ARG A 16 -0.24 -8.44 14.30
C ARG A 16 -0.10 -7.04 14.87
N GLU A 17 -0.61 -6.03 14.18
CA GLU A 17 -0.58 -4.64 14.65
C GLU A 17 -1.98 -4.00 14.53
N GLN A 18 -2.15 -2.79 15.08
CA GLN A 18 -3.46 -2.15 15.14
C GLN A 18 -4.02 -1.81 13.75
N ASN A 19 -3.18 -1.30 12.85
CA ASN A 19 -3.61 -0.77 11.55
C ASN A 19 -3.33 -1.72 10.37
N SER A 20 -2.42 -2.67 10.56
CA SER A 20 -2.03 -3.63 9.52
C SER A 20 -1.43 -4.87 10.15
N ASP A 21 -1.61 -6.02 9.50
CA ASP A 21 -0.86 -7.22 9.85
C ASP A 21 0.20 -7.48 8.79
N THR A 22 1.34 -8.03 9.22
CA THR A 22 2.42 -8.43 8.31
C THR A 22 2.59 -9.94 8.37
N LEU A 23 2.51 -10.61 7.22
CA LEU A 23 2.89 -12.00 7.05
C LEU A 23 4.32 -12.07 6.50
N GLU A 24 5.21 -12.65 7.28
CA GLU A 24 6.58 -12.97 6.90
C GLU A 24 6.64 -14.41 6.39
N VAL A 25 7.18 -14.62 5.19
CA VAL A 25 7.39 -15.95 4.60
C VAL A 25 8.87 -16.10 4.29
N HIS A 26 9.53 -17.04 4.96
CA HIS A 26 10.96 -17.29 4.83
C HIS A 26 11.23 -18.19 3.64
N LEU A 27 11.93 -17.66 2.64
CA LEU A 27 12.20 -18.27 1.34
C LEU A 27 13.73 -18.24 1.05
N PRO A 28 14.57 -18.86 1.90
CA PRO A 28 16.01 -18.82 1.74
C PRO A 28 16.45 -19.41 0.39
N GLY A 29 17.26 -18.64 -0.33
CA GLY A 29 17.80 -19.00 -1.63
C GLY A 29 16.79 -18.99 -2.79
N PHE A 30 15.59 -18.44 -2.60
CA PHE A 30 14.73 -18.04 -3.72
C PHE A 30 15.08 -16.62 -4.15
N LYS A 31 14.98 -16.35 -5.45
CA LYS A 31 15.11 -15.00 -6.03
C LYS A 31 13.73 -14.41 -6.28
N ARG A 32 13.62 -13.08 -6.30
CA ARG A 32 12.33 -12.39 -6.53
C ARG A 32 11.61 -12.85 -7.80
N GLN A 33 12.36 -13.09 -8.88
CA GLN A 33 11.81 -13.51 -10.18
C GLN A 33 11.23 -14.93 -10.17
N GLN A 34 11.59 -15.72 -9.15
CA GLN A 34 11.13 -17.10 -8.96
C GLN A 34 9.85 -17.17 -8.11
N LEU A 35 9.32 -16.02 -7.67
CA LEU A 35 8.17 -15.95 -6.78
C LEU A 35 6.95 -15.39 -7.52
N LYS A 36 5.78 -15.92 -7.17
CA LYS A 36 4.49 -15.41 -7.61
C LYS A 36 3.60 -15.20 -6.39
N VAL A 37 3.00 -14.02 -6.31
CA VAL A 37 1.99 -13.69 -5.30
C VAL A 37 0.72 -13.34 -6.05
N GLN A 38 -0.39 -14.00 -5.70
CA GLN A 38 -1.69 -13.79 -6.33
C GLN A 38 -2.75 -13.67 -5.24
N LEU A 39 -3.69 -12.76 -5.44
CA LEU A 39 -4.90 -12.67 -4.62
C LEU A 39 -6.09 -12.97 -5.51
N SER A 40 -6.84 -14.03 -5.20
CA SER A 40 -8.04 -14.38 -5.95
C SER A 40 -9.21 -13.45 -5.58
N SER A 41 -10.22 -13.39 -6.45
CA SER A 41 -11.49 -12.72 -6.16
C SER A 41 -12.24 -13.34 -4.98
N THR A 42 -11.96 -14.61 -4.67
CA THR A 42 -12.50 -15.31 -3.49
C THR A 42 -11.78 -14.97 -2.18
N GLY A 43 -10.77 -14.08 -2.23
CA GLY A 43 -10.00 -13.67 -1.05
C GLY A 43 -8.93 -14.67 -0.64
N MET A 44 -8.44 -15.52 -1.56
CA MET A 44 -7.34 -16.45 -1.26
C MET A 44 -6.02 -15.88 -1.76
N LEU A 45 -5.09 -15.65 -0.83
CA LEU A 45 -3.73 -15.21 -1.10
C LEU A 45 -2.85 -16.43 -1.34
N THR A 46 -2.43 -16.63 -2.59
CA THR A 46 -1.58 -17.74 -3.01
C THR A 46 -0.17 -17.23 -3.28
N ILE A 47 0.82 -17.86 -2.63
CA ILE A 47 2.24 -17.59 -2.80
C ILE A 47 2.88 -18.86 -3.35
N THR A 48 3.52 -18.77 -4.49
CA THR A 48 4.27 -19.89 -5.07
C THR A 48 5.69 -19.49 -5.41
N GLY A 49 6.56 -20.49 -5.50
CA GLY A 49 7.86 -20.29 -6.11
C GLY A 49 8.47 -21.59 -6.60
N GLU A 50 9.37 -21.47 -7.57
CA GLU A 50 10.13 -22.57 -8.15
C GLU A 50 11.56 -22.11 -8.45
N ARG A 51 12.54 -22.91 -8.05
CA ARG A 51 13.96 -22.67 -8.34
C ARG A 51 14.66 -23.94 -8.81
N GLN A 52 15.68 -23.78 -9.63
CA GLN A 52 16.58 -24.87 -9.99
C GLN A 52 17.53 -25.15 -8.82
N LEU A 53 17.73 -26.43 -8.46
CA LEU A 53 18.73 -26.86 -7.49
C LEU A 53 19.98 -27.44 -8.18
N ASP A 54 19.77 -28.24 -9.23
CA ASP A 54 20.85 -28.87 -10.01
C ASP A 54 20.41 -28.93 -11.49
N GLU A 55 21.12 -28.22 -12.37
CA GLU A 55 20.83 -28.17 -13.80
C GLU A 55 21.14 -29.50 -14.50
N ALA A 56 22.24 -30.16 -14.12
CA ALA A 56 22.67 -31.42 -14.75
C ALA A 56 21.73 -32.58 -14.42
N LYS A 57 21.15 -32.58 -13.21
CA LYS A 57 20.21 -33.61 -12.75
C LYS A 57 18.74 -33.24 -12.96
N GLY A 58 18.45 -32.07 -13.53
CA GLY A 58 17.07 -31.61 -13.72
C GLY A 58 16.27 -31.48 -12.42
N LYS A 59 16.94 -31.23 -11.29
CA LYS A 59 16.29 -31.16 -9.97
C LYS A 59 15.83 -29.74 -9.66
N LYS A 60 14.55 -29.61 -9.32
CA LYS A 60 13.89 -28.34 -8.98
C LYS A 60 13.31 -28.38 -7.57
N SER A 61 13.29 -27.23 -6.91
CA SER A 61 12.60 -27.03 -5.64
C SER A 61 11.44 -26.08 -5.81
N ARG A 62 10.29 -26.39 -5.22
CA ARG A 62 9.07 -25.58 -5.34
C ARG A 62 8.31 -25.47 -4.03
N PHE A 63 7.45 -24.48 -3.92
CA PHE A 63 6.50 -24.37 -2.81
C PHE A 63 5.18 -23.74 -3.26
N ARG A 64 4.12 -24.00 -2.50
CA ARG A 64 2.82 -23.35 -2.64
C ARG A 64 2.21 -23.14 -1.25
N LYS A 65 1.90 -21.89 -0.93
CA LYS A 65 1.21 -21.49 0.30
C LYS A 65 -0.04 -20.70 -0.02
N GLU A 66 -1.09 -20.97 0.75
CA GLU A 66 -2.38 -20.31 0.60
C GLU A 66 -2.87 -19.82 1.95
N PHE A 67 -3.34 -18.58 1.96
CA PHE A 67 -3.90 -17.95 3.15
C PHE A 67 -5.25 -17.33 2.80
N PRO A 68 -6.32 -17.65 3.55
CA PRO A 68 -7.57 -16.92 3.42
C PRO A 68 -7.36 -15.49 3.95
N VAL A 69 -7.74 -14.51 3.15
CA VAL A 69 -7.75 -13.10 3.53
C VAL A 69 -9.15 -12.76 4.00
N SER A 70 -9.28 -12.49 5.29
CA SER A 70 -10.53 -12.06 5.92
C SER A 70 -11.01 -10.71 5.37
N LYS A 71 -12.31 -10.46 5.47
CA LYS A 71 -12.95 -9.18 5.05
C LYS A 71 -12.49 -7.96 5.84
N GLU A 72 -11.82 -8.18 6.98
CA GLU A 72 -11.22 -7.12 7.79
C GLU A 72 -9.99 -6.49 7.14
N TYR A 73 -9.46 -7.08 6.07
CA TYR A 73 -8.33 -6.50 5.32
C TYR A 73 -8.81 -5.84 4.05
N GLN A 74 -8.08 -4.79 3.65
CA GLN A 74 -8.22 -4.07 2.40
C GLN A 74 -7.46 -4.79 1.28
N PRO A 75 -8.10 -5.64 0.44
CA PRO A 75 -7.39 -6.54 -0.48
C PRO A 75 -6.57 -5.78 -1.53
N ASN A 76 -7.10 -4.63 -1.99
CA ASN A 76 -6.48 -3.75 -2.99
C ASN A 76 -5.26 -2.98 -2.44
N GLN A 77 -5.07 -2.98 -1.12
CA GLN A 77 -3.99 -2.26 -0.46
C GLN A 77 -2.90 -3.19 0.08
N ILE A 78 -3.00 -4.49 -0.16
CA ILE A 78 -1.98 -5.47 0.22
C ILE A 78 -0.69 -5.16 -0.55
N ARG A 79 0.42 -5.09 0.18
CA ARG A 79 1.74 -4.78 -0.38
C ARG A 79 2.71 -5.92 -0.12
N ALA A 80 3.52 -6.24 -1.12
CA ALA A 80 4.55 -7.27 -1.04
C ALA A 80 5.96 -6.66 -1.18
N LYS A 81 6.89 -7.08 -0.32
CA LYS A 81 8.32 -6.76 -0.42
C LYS A 81 9.14 -8.03 -0.22
N PHE A 82 10.13 -8.27 -1.08
CA PHE A 82 11.06 -9.39 -0.90
C PHE A 82 12.47 -8.84 -0.62
N SER A 83 13.06 -9.23 0.51
CA SER A 83 14.39 -8.80 0.93
C SER A 83 15.00 -9.77 1.92
N GLY A 84 16.31 -10.03 1.82
CA GLY A 84 17.03 -10.90 2.75
C GLY A 84 16.52 -12.34 2.78
N GLY A 85 15.95 -12.85 1.68
CA GLY A 85 15.34 -14.18 1.64
C GLY A 85 13.98 -14.27 2.34
N ILE A 86 13.35 -13.14 2.69
CA ILE A 86 12.04 -13.10 3.33
C ILE A 86 11.07 -12.28 2.47
N LEU A 87 9.88 -12.82 2.25
CA LEU A 87 8.74 -12.12 1.66
C LEU A 87 7.89 -11.54 2.78
N TYR A 88 7.68 -10.23 2.75
CA TYR A 88 6.84 -9.48 3.65
C TYR A 88 5.55 -9.10 2.93
N LEU A 89 4.41 -9.51 3.48
CA LEU A 89 3.08 -9.19 2.99
C LEU A 89 2.36 -8.33 4.02
N VAL A 90 2.29 -7.03 3.77
CA VAL A 90 1.61 -6.07 4.63
C VAL A 90 0.17 -5.96 4.18
N MET A 91 -0.76 -6.27 5.09
CA MET A 91 -2.20 -6.32 4.86
C MET A 91 -2.87 -5.29 5.78
N PRO A 92 -3.23 -4.11 5.25
CA PRO A 92 -3.93 -3.08 6.01
C PRO A 92 -5.30 -3.56 6.46
N LYS A 93 -5.68 -3.21 7.69
CA LYS A 93 -7.00 -3.46 8.23
C LYS A 93 -7.97 -2.35 7.82
N GLU A 94 -9.22 -2.73 7.64
CA GLU A 94 -10.35 -1.81 7.59
C GLU A 94 -10.43 -1.09 8.93
N VAL A 95 -10.20 0.22 8.94
CA VAL A 95 -10.48 1.05 10.12
C VAL A 95 -12.00 1.13 10.26
N SER A 96 -12.56 0.25 11.08
CA SER A 96 -13.90 0.47 11.60
C SER A 96 -13.83 1.68 12.53
N THR A 97 -14.48 2.78 12.13
CA THR A 97 -14.65 3.97 12.97
C THR A 97 -15.56 3.61 14.14
N VAL A 98 -15.05 2.90 15.14
CA VAL A 98 -15.70 2.77 16.44
C VAL A 98 -14.99 3.71 17.39
N SER A 99 -15.60 4.89 17.49
CA SER A 99 -15.56 5.88 18.57
C SER A 99 -14.67 5.53 19.77
N ALA A 100 -13.55 6.23 19.88
CA ALA A 100 -13.05 6.68 21.18
C ALA A 100 -13.28 8.20 21.21
N ALA A 101 -14.40 8.60 21.81
CA ALA A 101 -14.67 9.99 22.14
C ALA A 101 -13.56 10.49 23.08
N GLY A 102 -12.93 11.58 22.65
CA GLY A 102 -11.88 12.32 23.32
C GLY A 102 -11.58 13.52 22.46
N GLU A 103 -12.48 14.50 22.54
CA GLU A 103 -12.50 15.72 21.75
C GLU A 103 -11.17 16.49 21.85
N ASN A 104 -10.69 17.00 20.73
CA ASN A 104 -10.42 18.42 20.55
C ASN A 104 -10.34 18.72 19.05
N VAL A 105 -11.42 19.28 18.50
CA VAL A 105 -11.43 19.94 17.20
C VAL A 105 -10.83 21.33 17.40
N THR A 106 -9.76 21.64 16.69
CA THR A 106 -9.47 23.04 16.34
C THR A 106 -8.96 23.08 14.90
N SER A 107 -9.95 23.25 14.02
CA SER A 107 -9.97 24.21 12.91
C SER A 107 -8.64 24.68 12.30
N SER A 108 -8.67 24.73 10.96
CA SER A 108 -7.83 25.52 10.04
C SER A 108 -6.62 24.81 9.47
N GLY A 109 -6.79 24.25 8.27
CA GLY A 109 -5.69 23.71 7.48
C GLY A 109 -6.13 22.88 6.28
N THR A 110 -6.80 23.54 5.34
CA THR A 110 -7.29 23.08 4.04
C THR A 110 -6.38 22.05 3.33
N PHE A 111 -6.92 20.84 3.11
CA PHE A 111 -6.98 20.17 1.80
C PHE A 111 -5.66 19.79 1.10
N LEU A 112 -4.84 18.88 1.67
CA LEU A 112 -3.77 18.19 0.92
C LEU A 112 -3.67 16.68 1.22
N SER A 113 -4.80 15.97 1.38
CA SER A 113 -4.77 14.50 1.54
C SER A 113 -4.80 13.71 0.21
N SER A 114 -4.90 14.37 -0.94
CA SER A 114 -4.85 13.73 -2.27
C SER A 114 -3.54 14.00 -3.00
N ILE A 115 -2.42 13.55 -2.46
CA ILE A 115 -1.20 13.29 -3.25
C ILE A 115 -0.62 11.93 -2.84
N LYS A 116 -1.31 10.85 -3.19
CA LYS A 116 -0.69 9.53 -3.29
C LYS A 116 -0.81 9.13 -4.75
N ASN A 117 0.34 9.08 -5.43
CA ASN A 117 0.55 8.65 -6.82
C ASN A 117 0.49 9.75 -7.90
N VAL A 118 1.57 10.53 -8.04
CA VAL A 118 1.90 11.29 -9.25
C VAL A 118 3.38 11.11 -9.60
N ASN A 119 3.68 10.92 -10.88
CA ASN A 119 5.05 10.83 -11.40
C ASN A 119 5.82 12.12 -11.06
N LYS A 120 7.08 11.98 -10.61
CA LYS A 120 7.93 13.07 -10.04
C LYS A 120 8.09 14.32 -10.91
N LYS A 121 7.65 14.32 -12.18
CA LYS A 121 7.69 15.47 -13.09
C LYS A 121 6.50 16.44 -12.97
N ILE A 122 5.38 16.06 -12.33
CA ILE A 122 4.12 16.84 -12.36
C ILE A 122 3.85 17.59 -11.04
N ALA A 123 4.59 17.28 -9.97
CA ALA A 123 4.36 17.87 -8.64
C ALA A 123 4.78 19.35 -8.50
N LEU A 124 5.61 19.88 -9.40
CA LEU A 124 6.21 21.22 -9.26
C LEU A 124 5.29 22.34 -9.77
N GLU A 125 4.49 22.08 -10.79
CA GLU A 125 3.62 23.09 -11.43
C GLU A 125 2.39 23.47 -10.58
N ILE A 126 1.91 22.55 -9.75
CA ILE A 126 0.67 22.74 -8.97
C ILE A 126 0.85 23.78 -7.84
N LEU A 127 2.07 23.96 -7.31
CA LEU A 127 2.36 24.93 -6.26
C LEU A 127 2.21 26.40 -6.70
N ILE A 128 2.52 26.69 -7.97
CA ILE A 128 2.52 28.06 -8.51
C ILE A 128 1.08 28.55 -8.78
N ALA A 129 0.21 27.66 -9.27
CA ALA A 129 -1.19 28.04 -9.56
C ALA A 129 -2.01 28.35 -8.28
N ILE A 130 -1.76 27.62 -7.19
CA ILE A 130 -2.51 27.79 -5.92
C ILE A 130 -2.17 29.13 -5.26
N SER A 131 -0.91 29.55 -5.31
CA SER A 131 -0.47 30.82 -4.71
C SER A 131 -1.08 32.05 -5.40
N LEU A 132 -1.21 32.02 -6.73
CA LEU A 132 -1.87 33.10 -7.49
C LEU A 132 -3.38 33.18 -7.19
N ALA A 133 -4.08 32.05 -7.10
CA ALA A 133 -5.53 32.05 -6.82
C ALA A 133 -5.86 32.58 -5.41
N VAL A 134 -5.03 32.27 -4.41
CA VAL A 134 -5.19 32.80 -3.04
C VAL A 134 -4.92 34.31 -3.01
N ALA A 135 -3.88 34.79 -3.70
CA ALA A 135 -3.58 36.22 -3.79
C ALA A 135 -4.73 37.00 -4.45
N ILE A 136 -5.30 36.49 -5.54
CA ILE A 136 -6.45 37.10 -6.23
C ILE A 136 -7.69 37.10 -5.31
N GLY A 137 -7.99 35.97 -4.66
CA GLY A 137 -9.13 35.87 -3.74
C GLY A 137 -9.05 36.85 -2.56
N VAL A 138 -7.85 37.02 -1.98
CA VAL A 138 -7.60 38.01 -0.92
C VAL A 138 -7.72 39.44 -1.46
N TYR A 139 -7.22 39.71 -2.68
CA TYR A 139 -7.28 41.04 -3.30
C TYR A 139 -8.71 41.47 -3.62
N VAL A 140 -9.54 40.56 -4.16
CA VAL A 140 -10.97 40.83 -4.42
C VAL A 140 -11.73 41.05 -3.11
N LYS A 141 -11.48 40.24 -2.07
CA LYS A 141 -12.09 40.43 -0.74
C LYS A 141 -11.73 41.77 -0.11
N LYS A 142 -10.52 42.27 -0.33
CA LYS A 142 -10.04 43.56 0.20
C LYS A 142 -10.64 44.76 -0.55
N ASN A 143 -10.93 44.64 -1.85
CA ASN A 143 -11.55 45.71 -2.64
C ASN A 143 -13.09 45.71 -2.62
N CYS A 144 -13.76 44.66 -2.14
CA CYS A 144 -15.22 44.61 -2.04
C CYS A 144 -15.80 45.21 -0.74
N GLN A 145 -14.99 45.74 0.17
CA GLN A 145 -15.47 46.54 1.32
C GLN A 145 -15.58 48.05 1.04
N CYS A 146 -15.74 48.44 -0.23
CA CYS A 146 -16.02 49.83 -0.62
C CYS A 146 -17.10 49.91 -1.71
N SER A 147 -18.24 49.26 -1.48
CA SER A 147 -19.48 49.60 -2.20
C SER A 147 -20.68 48.98 -1.50
N ASN A 148 -21.05 49.50 -0.35
CA ASN A 148 -22.43 49.61 0.11
C ASN A 148 -22.42 50.62 1.27
N ASN A 149 -23.41 51.51 1.28
CA ASN A 149 -23.67 52.61 2.23
C ASN A 149 -23.13 54.00 1.82
N LEU A 150 -23.72 54.63 0.79
CA LEU A 150 -23.98 56.09 0.79
C LEU A 150 -25.03 56.48 -0.27
N TRP A 151 -26.31 56.24 0.04
CA TRP A 151 -27.34 57.28 -0.02
C TRP A 151 -27.56 57.59 1.46
N ASN A 152 -26.94 58.63 2.00
CA ASN A 152 -27.44 60.00 2.02
C ASN A 152 -26.26 61.00 2.10
#